data_AF-A0A560LKT5-F1
#
_entry.id   AF-A0A560LKT5-F1
#
_cell.length_a   1.000
_cell.length_b   1.000
_cell.length_c   1.000
_cell.angle_alpha   90.00
_cell.angle_beta   90.00
_cell.angle_gamma   90.00
#
_symmetry.space_group_name_H-M   'P 1'
#
loop_
_entity.id
_entity.type
_entity.pdbx_description
1 polymer ?
#
loop_
_entity_poly.entity_id
_entity_poly.type
_entity_poly.pdbx_seq_one_letter_code
_entity_poly.pdbx_strand_id
1 'polypeptide(L)'
;MQAKTILSVIGVDQNDDDLHSAIELCRASKAHLSVLVTALAAPPIGGHGEVTSTVWLEERERQTENLRRKVAAANAILKADDVSFDVTSLFTEYGWAENEIGQRARYVDLTLIGGGFLAQDDMRQEILNGALFRSPAPILLVPKGHAASLRPKTVLVAWDSRNEASTAVRATMEQLIAADSVCVAMVDPSATIGSNGEEPGADVATFLARHGIRVSVDVLPSAGRAVADVLRQHAIDIGAELIVMGAYGHSRVREWIFGGTTRSMLEHTPVPLMMTR
;
A
#
# COMPACT_ATOMS: atom_id res chain seq x y z
N MET A 1 1.41 17.75 -0.64
CA MET A 1 0.98 18.07 0.73
C MET A 1 1.55 17.00 1.65
N GLN A 2 2.25 17.37 2.72
CA GLN A 2 2.86 16.40 3.64
C GLN A 2 1.75 15.60 4.30
N ALA A 3 1.84 14.27 4.26
CA ALA A 3 0.88 13.39 4.92
C ALA A 3 0.66 13.84 6.37
N LYS A 4 -0.57 14.18 6.71
CA LYS A 4 -1.00 14.62 8.04
C LYS A 4 -1.75 13.53 8.78
N THR A 5 -2.33 12.56 8.08
CA THR A 5 -2.94 11.39 8.69
C THR A 5 -2.46 10.12 7.97
N ILE A 6 -1.93 9.17 8.74
CA ILE A 6 -1.47 7.87 8.23
C ILE A 6 -2.34 6.78 8.88
N LEU A 7 -2.98 5.95 8.05
CA LEU A 7 -3.70 4.77 8.50
C LEU A 7 -2.73 3.60 8.65
N SER A 8 -2.76 2.92 9.80
CA SER A 8 -2.19 1.59 9.96
C SER A 8 -3.31 0.61 10.27
N VAL A 9 -3.37 -0.50 9.53
CA VAL A 9 -4.33 -1.57 9.77
C VAL A 9 -3.60 -2.76 10.37
N ILE A 10 -4.03 -3.20 11.55
CA ILE A 10 -3.40 -4.29 12.28
C ILE A 10 -4.42 -5.38 12.61
N GLY A 11 -4.06 -6.63 12.31
CA GLY A 11 -4.87 -7.79 12.65
C GLY A 11 -4.78 -8.14 14.14
N VAL A 12 -5.82 -8.77 14.69
CA VAL A 12 -5.83 -9.20 16.11
C VAL A 12 -4.73 -10.20 16.47
N ASP A 13 -4.33 -11.04 15.51
CA ASP A 13 -3.33 -12.09 15.72
C ASP A 13 -1.90 -11.66 15.31
N GLN A 14 -1.74 -10.41 14.84
CA GLN A 14 -0.43 -9.89 14.46
C GLN A 14 0.39 -9.45 15.67
N ASN A 15 1.71 -9.44 15.51
CA ASN A 15 2.61 -8.80 16.46
C ASN A 15 2.48 -7.26 16.37
N ASP A 16 3.30 -6.53 17.13
CA ASP A 16 3.24 -5.08 17.19
C ASP A 16 4.27 -4.38 16.27
N ASP A 17 5.01 -5.12 15.44
CA ASP A 17 6.09 -4.59 14.59
C ASP A 17 5.57 -3.52 13.60
N ASP A 18 4.41 -3.78 13.00
CA ASP A 18 3.78 -2.87 12.04
C ASP A 18 3.23 -1.61 12.75
N LEU A 19 2.77 -1.75 14.00
CA LEU A 19 2.36 -0.61 14.84
C LEU A 19 3.56 0.26 15.20
N HIS A 20 4.68 -0.35 15.61
CA HIS A 20 5.92 0.38 15.90
C HIS A 20 6.45 1.10 14.65
N SER A 21 6.43 0.45 13.49
CA SER A 21 6.79 1.07 12.21
C SER A 21 5.91 2.27 11.87
N ALA A 22 4.60 2.17 12.15
CA ALA A 22 3.65 3.27 11.94
C ALA A 22 3.92 4.46 12.87
N ILE A 23 4.23 4.18 14.14
CA ILE A 23 4.61 5.20 15.13
C ILE A 23 5.86 5.94 14.68
N GLU A 24 6.91 5.22 14.26
CA GLU A 24 8.15 5.83 13.77
C GLU A 24 7.92 6.72 12.55
N LEU A 25 7.13 6.23 11.57
CA LEU A 25 6.78 7.00 10.38
C LEU A 25 6.01 8.27 10.73
N CYS A 26 5.01 8.18 11.62
CA CYS A 26 4.21 9.33 12.05
C CYS A 26 5.04 10.34 12.84
N ARG A 27 5.97 9.88 13.70
CA ARG A 27 6.90 10.75 14.41
C ARG A 27 7.81 11.52 13.46
N ALA A 28 8.41 10.83 12.49
CA ALA A 28 9.30 11.45 11.50
C ALA A 28 8.56 12.44 10.59
N SER A 29 7.31 12.17 10.26
CA SER A 29 6.48 13.02 9.40
C SER A 29 5.64 14.07 10.15
N LYS A 30 5.58 14.00 11.49
CA LYS A 30 4.66 14.77 12.33
C LYS A 30 3.19 14.58 11.90
N ALA A 31 2.83 13.35 11.55
CA ALA A 31 1.49 12.96 11.17
C ALA A 31 0.72 12.39 12.36
N HIS A 32 -0.61 12.44 12.26
CA HIS A 32 -1.53 11.72 13.12
C HIS A 32 -1.60 10.24 12.69
N LEU A 33 -1.48 9.34 13.66
CA LEU A 33 -1.59 7.90 13.45
C LEU A 33 -3.03 7.43 13.71
N SER A 34 -3.73 7.05 12.64
CA SER A 34 -5.02 6.39 12.74
C SER A 34 -4.82 4.88 12.72
N VAL A 35 -5.09 4.19 13.83
CA VAL A 35 -4.99 2.74 13.91
C VAL A 35 -6.36 2.08 13.76
N LEU A 36 -6.47 1.13 12.84
CA LEU A 36 -7.62 0.26 12.69
C LEU A 36 -7.25 -1.17 13.09
N VAL A 37 -7.76 -1.64 14.23
CA VAL A 37 -7.58 -3.02 14.67
C VAL A 37 -8.69 -3.88 14.07
N THR A 38 -8.35 -4.90 13.29
CA THR A 38 -9.32 -5.71 12.53
C THR A 38 -9.40 -7.14 13.04
N ALA A 39 -10.63 -7.67 13.09
CA ALA A 39 -10.89 -9.08 13.32
C ALA A 39 -12.02 -9.56 12.40
N LEU A 40 -11.85 -10.75 11.82
CA LEU A 40 -12.88 -11.41 11.02
C LEU A 40 -13.83 -12.20 11.92
N ALA A 41 -15.11 -11.97 11.73
CA ALA A 41 -16.16 -12.80 12.32
C ALA A 41 -16.17 -14.18 11.65
N ALA A 42 -16.13 -15.24 12.44
CA ALA A 42 -16.30 -16.59 11.93
C ALA A 42 -17.69 -16.73 11.26
N PRO A 43 -17.78 -17.37 10.08
CA PRO A 43 -19.07 -17.61 9.43
C PRO A 43 -19.96 -18.48 10.33
N PRO A 44 -21.30 -18.30 10.30
CA PRO A 44 -22.22 -19.13 11.07
C PRO A 44 -22.03 -20.61 10.73
N ILE A 45 -21.78 -21.42 11.76
CA ILE A 45 -21.70 -22.87 11.65
C ILE A 45 -23.12 -23.43 11.85
N GLY A 46 -23.81 -23.73 10.75
CA GLY A 46 -25.16 -24.30 10.73
C GLY A 46 -25.83 -24.16 9.36
N GLY A 47 -26.54 -25.20 8.90
CA GLY A 47 -27.27 -25.17 7.62
C GLY A 47 -28.43 -24.16 7.62
N HIS A 48 -28.92 -23.82 6.42
CA HIS A 48 -30.06 -22.90 6.21
C HIS A 48 -31.25 -23.19 7.14
N GLY A 49 -31.39 -22.41 8.22
CA GLY A 49 -32.61 -22.34 9.03
C GLY A 49 -32.59 -23.00 10.41
N GLU A 50 -31.47 -23.52 10.90
CA GLU A 50 -31.38 -24.08 12.26
C GLU A 50 -30.72 -23.13 13.27
N VAL A 51 -31.17 -23.25 14.53
CA VAL A 51 -30.74 -22.49 15.71
C VAL A 51 -29.24 -22.26 15.69
N THR A 52 -28.83 -20.99 15.75
CA THR A 52 -27.43 -20.61 15.86
C THR A 52 -26.77 -21.41 16.98
N SER A 53 -25.81 -22.27 16.63
CA SER A 53 -25.11 -23.12 17.60
C SER A 53 -24.52 -22.25 18.72
N THR A 54 -24.73 -22.65 19.98
CA THR A 54 -24.11 -21.96 21.14
C THR A 54 -22.60 -21.88 21.00
N VAL A 55 -21.99 -22.89 20.37
CA VAL A 55 -20.55 -22.92 20.04
C VAL A 55 -20.15 -21.77 19.12
N TRP A 56 -20.99 -21.40 18.14
CA TRP A 56 -20.69 -20.25 17.27
C TRP A 56 -20.82 -18.92 18.02
N LEU A 57 -21.81 -18.79 18.91
CA LEU A 57 -21.97 -17.60 19.75
C LEU A 57 -20.78 -17.41 20.69
N GLU A 58 -20.33 -18.50 21.35
CA GLU A 58 -19.15 -18.51 22.22
C GLU A 58 -17.87 -18.13 21.45
N GLU A 59 -17.69 -18.66 20.23
CA GLU A 59 -16.56 -18.31 19.38
C GLU A 59 -16.57 -16.83 18.99
N ARG A 60 -17.73 -16.27 18.64
CA ARG A 60 -17.88 -14.85 18.28
C ARG A 60 -17.58 -13.93 19.48
N GLU A 61 -17.99 -14.33 20.68
CA GLU A 61 -17.68 -13.62 21.92
C GLU A 61 -16.16 -13.65 22.20
N ARG A 62 -15.52 -14.81 22.03
CA ARG A 62 -14.05 -14.97 22.14
C ARG A 62 -13.31 -14.06 21.16
N GLN A 63 -13.73 -14.02 19.90
CA GLN A 63 -13.13 -13.14 18.88
C GLN A 63 -13.28 -11.65 19.26
N THR A 64 -14.45 -11.25 19.75
CA THR A 64 -14.71 -9.87 20.19
C THR A 64 -13.83 -9.49 21.38
N GLU A 65 -13.65 -10.42 22.34
CA GLU A 65 -12.79 -10.20 23.50
C GLU A 65 -11.32 -10.09 23.11
N ASN A 66 -10.84 -10.94 22.19
CA ASN A 66 -9.48 -10.81 21.63
C ASN A 66 -9.26 -9.47 20.95
N LEU A 67 -10.25 -8.99 20.18
CA LEU A 67 -10.21 -7.66 19.56
C LEU A 67 -10.09 -6.56 20.61
N ARG A 68 -10.89 -6.60 21.69
CA ARG A 68 -10.81 -5.63 22.79
C ARG A 68 -9.43 -5.65 23.45
N ARG A 69 -8.84 -6.82 23.68
CA ARG A 69 -7.49 -6.94 24.24
C ARG A 69 -6.43 -6.34 23.33
N LYS A 70 -6.47 -6.61 22.02
CA LYS A 70 -5.53 -6.02 21.06
C LYS A 70 -5.67 -4.50 20.98
N VAL A 71 -6.90 -3.98 21.00
CA VAL A 71 -7.16 -2.53 21.06
C VAL A 71 -6.59 -1.90 22.33
N ALA A 72 -6.76 -2.55 23.49
CA ALA A 72 -6.21 -2.07 24.75
C ALA A 72 -4.68 -2.07 24.75
N ALA A 73 -4.05 -3.12 24.20
CA ALA A 73 -2.60 -3.21 24.04
C ALA A 73 -2.05 -2.12 23.11
N ALA A 74 -2.66 -1.93 21.93
CA ALA A 74 -2.29 -0.87 20.99
C ALA A 74 -2.40 0.53 21.63
N ASN A 75 -3.49 0.79 22.38
CA ASN A 75 -3.64 2.03 23.13
C ASN A 75 -2.56 2.22 24.20
N ALA A 76 -2.16 1.16 24.90
CA ALA A 76 -1.11 1.25 25.92
C ALA A 76 0.25 1.60 25.30
N ILE A 77 0.58 1.01 24.16
CA ILE A 77 1.80 1.32 23.38
C ILE A 77 1.76 2.78 22.92
N LEU A 78 0.66 3.22 22.32
CA LEU A 78 0.54 4.57 21.75
C LEU A 78 0.54 5.68 22.82
N LYS A 79 -0.06 5.44 23.99
CA LYS A 79 -0.03 6.38 25.12
C LYS A 79 1.35 6.57 25.73
N ALA A 80 2.25 5.61 25.54
CA ALA A 80 3.64 5.72 25.97
C ALA A 80 4.49 6.55 24.98
N ASP A 81 3.93 6.93 23.83
CA ASP A 81 4.58 7.71 22.79
C ASP A 81 4.06 9.16 22.72
N ASP A 82 4.72 10.00 21.92
CA ASP A 82 4.38 11.43 21.73
C ASP A 82 3.66 11.71 20.38
N VAL A 83 3.24 10.65 19.70
CA VAL A 83 2.53 10.76 18.42
C VAL A 83 1.05 11.06 18.67
N SER A 84 0.45 11.97 17.90
CA SER A 84 -1.01 12.16 17.90
C SER A 84 -1.69 10.93 17.30
N PHE A 85 -2.66 10.31 17.98
CA PHE A 85 -3.26 9.07 17.51
C PHE A 85 -4.76 8.94 17.81
N ASP A 86 -5.41 8.04 17.08
CA ASP A 86 -6.69 7.44 17.45
C ASP A 86 -6.69 5.94 17.14
N VAL A 87 -7.46 5.17 17.92
CA VAL A 87 -7.56 3.71 17.75
C VAL A 87 -9.02 3.34 17.61
N THR A 88 -9.36 2.70 16.49
CA THR A 88 -10.70 2.16 16.22
C THR A 88 -10.59 0.66 15.97
N SER A 89 -11.66 -0.07 16.24
CA SER A 89 -11.74 -1.51 15.99
C SER A 89 -12.81 -1.83 14.95
N LEU A 90 -12.54 -2.82 14.11
CA LEU A 90 -13.46 -3.37 13.12
C LEU A 90 -13.62 -4.87 13.35
N PHE A 91 -14.83 -5.28 13.75
CA PHE A 91 -15.22 -6.69 13.78
C PHE A 91 -16.24 -6.92 12.67
N THR A 92 -15.84 -7.64 11.63
CA THR A 92 -16.63 -7.71 10.39
C THR A 92 -16.56 -9.08 9.72
N GLU A 93 -17.51 -9.35 8.83
CA GLU A 93 -17.47 -10.54 8.00
C GLU A 93 -16.64 -10.27 6.74
N TYR A 94 -16.05 -11.33 6.19
CA TYR A 94 -15.14 -11.25 5.05
C TYR A 94 -15.71 -10.46 3.85
N GLY A 95 -17.00 -10.62 3.56
CA GLY A 95 -17.68 -9.93 2.45
C GLY A 95 -17.81 -8.41 2.59
N TRP A 96 -17.67 -7.86 3.80
CA TRP A 96 -17.82 -6.43 4.10
C TRP A 96 -16.49 -5.73 4.40
N ALA A 97 -15.45 -6.48 4.76
CA ALA A 97 -14.14 -6.00 5.16
C ALA A 97 -13.56 -4.95 4.19
N GLU A 98 -13.51 -5.26 2.89
CA GLU A 98 -12.99 -4.34 1.86
C GLU A 98 -13.65 -2.96 1.91
N ASN A 99 -14.98 -2.92 2.02
CA ASN A 99 -15.73 -1.67 1.99
C ASN A 99 -15.55 -0.87 3.29
N GLU A 100 -15.51 -1.53 4.45
CA GLU A 100 -15.36 -0.86 5.75
C GLU A 100 -13.92 -0.35 5.95
N ILE A 101 -12.91 -1.13 5.58
CA ILE A 101 -11.51 -0.68 5.55
C ILE A 101 -11.38 0.51 4.60
N GLY A 102 -12.00 0.43 3.41
CA GLY A 102 -12.06 1.52 2.45
C GLY A 102 -12.72 2.79 2.96
N GLN A 103 -13.76 2.68 3.78
CA GLN A 103 -14.39 3.85 4.42
C GLN A 103 -13.42 4.56 5.36
N ARG A 104 -12.62 3.80 6.12
CA ARG A 104 -11.58 4.39 6.98
C ARG A 104 -10.46 5.02 6.17
N ALA A 105 -9.97 4.31 5.15
CA ALA A 105 -8.87 4.75 4.31
C ALA A 105 -9.20 6.00 3.48
N ARG A 106 -10.47 6.36 3.29
CA ARG A 106 -10.89 7.57 2.54
C ARG A 106 -10.51 8.90 3.18
N TYR A 107 -10.30 8.91 4.50
CA TYR A 107 -10.06 10.13 5.28
C TYR A 107 -8.61 10.24 5.77
N VAL A 108 -7.68 9.55 5.12
CA VAL A 108 -6.25 9.61 5.42
C VAL A 108 -5.47 10.05 4.18
N ASP A 109 -4.24 10.51 4.40
CA ASP A 109 -3.34 10.89 3.29
C ASP A 109 -2.52 9.70 2.79
N LEU A 110 -2.38 8.66 3.62
CA LEU A 110 -1.58 7.47 3.32
C LEU A 110 -2.07 6.27 4.14
N THR A 111 -2.10 5.08 3.54
CA THR A 111 -2.23 3.82 4.28
C THR A 111 -0.89 3.09 4.33
N LEU A 112 -0.34 2.85 5.52
CA LEU A 112 0.87 2.06 5.73
C LEU A 112 0.52 0.59 5.90
N ILE A 113 1.18 -0.27 5.13
CA ILE A 113 1.07 -1.72 5.20
C ILE A 113 2.46 -2.30 5.41
N GLY A 114 2.70 -2.89 6.58
CA GLY A 114 4.00 -3.44 6.94
C GLY A 114 4.21 -4.88 6.47
N GLY A 115 5.46 -5.34 6.55
CA GLY A 115 5.87 -6.64 6.04
C GLY A 115 5.38 -7.81 6.91
N GLY A 116 5.08 -7.57 8.19
CA GLY A 116 4.46 -8.56 9.07
C GLY A 116 3.06 -8.91 8.59
N PHE A 117 2.28 -7.88 8.28
CA PHE A 117 0.93 -7.97 7.72
C PHE A 117 0.88 -8.78 6.41
N LEU A 118 1.86 -8.61 5.52
CA LEU A 118 1.92 -9.32 4.24
C LEU A 118 2.28 -10.81 4.33
N ALA A 119 2.72 -11.31 5.48
CA ALA A 119 3.12 -12.70 5.59
C ALA A 119 2.03 -13.59 6.22
N GLN A 120 1.17 -13.03 7.09
CA GLN A 120 0.44 -13.86 8.06
C GLN A 120 -1.06 -13.55 8.20
N ASP A 121 -1.61 -12.54 7.51
CA ASP A 121 -3.02 -12.17 7.71
C ASP A 121 -3.99 -12.75 6.67
N ASP A 122 -5.08 -13.35 7.14
CA ASP A 122 -6.21 -13.83 6.35
C ASP A 122 -7.00 -12.68 5.69
N MET A 123 -6.89 -11.45 6.21
CA MET A 123 -7.50 -10.21 5.69
C MET A 123 -6.61 -9.45 4.70
N ARG A 124 -5.46 -10.00 4.33
CA ARG A 124 -4.48 -9.26 3.50
C ARG A 124 -5.08 -8.72 2.22
N GLN A 125 -5.84 -9.55 1.52
CA GLN A 125 -6.45 -9.16 0.24
C GLN A 125 -7.51 -8.09 0.45
N GLU A 126 -8.29 -8.17 1.53
CA GLU A 126 -9.40 -7.27 1.84
C GLU A 126 -8.87 -5.89 2.24
N ILE A 127 -7.75 -5.87 2.98
CA ILE A 127 -7.07 -4.64 3.37
C ILE A 127 -6.41 -3.97 2.16
N LEU A 128 -5.68 -4.74 1.34
CA LEU A 128 -5.12 -4.22 0.09
C LEU A 128 -6.22 -3.70 -0.83
N ASN A 129 -7.31 -4.45 -1.01
CA ASN A 129 -8.40 -4.05 -1.87
C ASN A 129 -9.16 -2.84 -1.32
N GLY A 130 -9.40 -2.80 -0.01
CA GLY A 130 -10.05 -1.66 0.66
C GLY A 130 -9.20 -0.40 0.55
N ALA A 131 -7.90 -0.50 0.78
CA ALA A 131 -6.99 0.63 0.68
C ALA A 131 -6.78 1.09 -0.77
N LEU A 132 -6.59 0.19 -1.74
CA LEU A 132 -6.31 0.54 -3.13
C LEU A 132 -7.54 0.89 -3.97
N PHE A 133 -8.67 0.20 -3.77
CA PHE A 133 -9.85 0.34 -4.65
C PHE A 133 -11.00 1.11 -4.04
N ARG A 134 -11.00 1.29 -2.71
CA ARG A 134 -12.07 2.01 -1.99
C ARG A 134 -11.61 3.32 -1.35
N SER A 135 -10.34 3.68 -1.51
CA SER A 135 -9.78 4.96 -1.10
C SER A 135 -9.01 5.64 -2.24
N PRO A 136 -9.01 6.99 -2.31
CA PRO A 136 -8.10 7.74 -3.18
C PRO A 136 -6.69 7.90 -2.59
N ALA A 137 -6.46 7.52 -1.34
CA ALA A 137 -5.17 7.67 -0.68
C ALA A 137 -4.18 6.61 -1.21
N PRO A 138 -2.90 6.97 -1.43
CA PRO A 138 -1.88 5.98 -1.74
C PRO A 138 -1.72 4.98 -0.60
N ILE A 139 -1.20 3.81 -0.93
CA ILE A 139 -0.66 2.85 0.03
C ILE A 139 0.88 2.95 0.02
N LEU A 140 1.50 2.79 1.18
CA LEU A 140 2.92 2.53 1.34
C LEU A 140 3.08 1.12 1.89
N LEU A 141 3.55 0.22 1.04
CA LEU A 141 3.90 -1.14 1.37
C LEU A 141 5.37 -1.18 1.80
N VAL A 142 5.67 -1.66 3.00
CA VAL A 142 7.04 -1.76 3.51
C VAL A 142 7.42 -3.23 3.66
N PRO A 143 8.32 -3.77 2.83
CA PRO A 143 8.73 -5.17 2.93
C PRO A 143 9.46 -5.44 4.27
N LYS A 144 9.41 -6.68 4.74
CA LYS A 144 10.06 -7.08 6.00
C LYS A 144 11.55 -6.73 5.98
N GLY A 145 12.04 -6.23 7.11
CA GLY A 145 13.44 -5.82 7.28
C GLY A 145 13.78 -4.44 6.70
N HIS A 146 12.79 -3.70 6.19
CA HIS A 146 12.95 -2.32 5.74
C HIS A 146 12.27 -1.35 6.70
N ALA A 147 12.84 -0.15 6.83
CA ALA A 147 12.22 0.93 7.58
C ALA A 147 11.22 1.69 6.69
N ALA A 148 10.09 2.10 7.27
CA ALA A 148 9.15 2.99 6.60
C ALA A 148 9.74 4.41 6.51
N SER A 149 9.69 5.03 5.32
CA SER A 149 10.15 6.41 5.12
C SER A 149 9.32 7.13 4.06
N LEU A 150 9.05 8.43 4.30
CA LEU A 150 8.48 9.36 3.32
C LEU A 150 9.53 10.31 2.73
N ARG A 151 10.82 10.01 2.94
CA ARG A 151 11.97 10.80 2.46
C ARG A 151 13.00 9.88 1.79
N PRO A 152 12.62 9.15 0.73
CA PRO A 152 13.59 8.36 -0.02
C PRO A 152 14.58 9.27 -0.75
N LYS A 153 15.85 8.86 -0.84
CA LYS A 153 16.87 9.59 -1.62
C LYS A 153 16.83 9.24 -3.11
N THR A 154 16.64 7.97 -3.43
CA THR A 154 16.52 7.49 -4.81
C THR A 154 15.14 6.89 -5.00
N VAL A 155 14.39 7.37 -6.00
CA VAL A 155 13.05 6.86 -6.31
C VAL A 155 13.02 6.27 -7.71
N LEU A 156 12.50 5.06 -7.83
CA LEU A 156 12.13 4.47 -9.10
C LEU A 156 10.65 4.71 -9.37
N VAL A 157 10.32 5.41 -10.46
CA VAL A 157 8.95 5.55 -10.96
C VAL A 157 8.74 4.53 -12.07
N ALA A 158 7.92 3.51 -11.82
CA ALA A 158 7.50 2.57 -12.85
C ALA A 158 6.40 3.22 -13.71
N TRP A 159 6.71 3.46 -14.98
CA TRP A 159 5.89 4.27 -15.88
C TRP A 159 5.46 3.51 -17.13
N ASP A 160 4.17 3.57 -17.42
CA ASP A 160 3.54 2.92 -18.59
C ASP A 160 2.68 3.89 -19.40
N SER A 161 2.83 5.20 -19.17
CA SER A 161 2.08 6.29 -19.81
C SER A 161 0.56 6.23 -19.64
N ARG A 162 0.07 5.51 -18.62
CA ARG A 162 -1.36 5.49 -18.27
C ARG A 162 -1.70 6.44 -17.14
N ASN A 163 -3.02 6.61 -16.94
CA ASN A 163 -3.57 7.49 -15.92
C ASN A 163 -3.18 7.03 -14.51
N GLU A 164 -3.10 5.74 -14.26
CA GLU A 164 -2.73 5.17 -12.96
C GLU A 164 -1.28 5.54 -12.60
N ALA A 165 -0.34 5.42 -13.55
CA ALA A 165 1.04 5.86 -13.34
C ALA A 165 1.12 7.38 -13.14
N SER A 166 0.35 8.15 -13.91
CA SER A 166 0.23 9.61 -13.75
C SER A 166 -0.32 9.98 -12.37
N THR A 167 -1.29 9.24 -11.87
CA THR A 167 -1.90 9.47 -10.55
C THR A 167 -0.92 9.12 -9.44
N ALA A 168 -0.13 8.05 -9.60
CA ALA A 168 0.96 7.70 -8.68
C ALA A 168 2.01 8.79 -8.59
N VAL A 169 2.50 9.30 -9.73
CA VAL A 169 3.44 10.41 -9.74
C VAL A 169 2.88 11.65 -9.02
N ARG A 170 1.60 11.97 -9.25
CA ARG A 170 0.96 13.13 -8.60
C ARG A 170 0.76 12.94 -7.10
N ALA A 171 0.33 11.76 -6.67
CA ALA A 171 0.11 11.42 -5.25
C ALA A 171 1.42 11.42 -4.44
N THR A 172 2.55 11.18 -5.11
CA THR A 172 3.88 11.05 -4.49
C THR A 172 4.80 12.23 -4.75
N MET A 173 4.26 13.33 -5.26
CA MET A 173 5.04 14.49 -5.72
C MET A 173 5.99 15.03 -4.64
N GLU A 174 5.62 14.96 -3.37
CA GLU A 174 6.49 15.42 -2.29
C GLU A 174 7.70 14.53 -2.05
N GLN A 175 7.53 13.21 -2.15
CA GLN A 175 8.60 12.24 -2.06
C GLN A 175 9.56 12.43 -3.23
N LEU A 176 9.01 12.67 -4.43
CA LEU A 176 9.81 12.91 -5.64
C LEU A 176 10.58 14.23 -5.59
N ILE A 177 9.98 15.32 -5.07
CA ILE A 177 10.67 16.61 -4.88
C ILE A 177 11.78 16.52 -3.84
N ALA A 178 11.57 15.73 -2.77
CA ALA A 178 12.54 15.59 -1.69
C ALA A 178 13.69 14.60 -2.01
N ALA A 179 13.57 13.82 -3.09
CA ALA A 179 14.56 12.85 -3.50
C ALA A 179 15.79 13.51 -4.15
N ASP A 180 16.97 12.91 -3.93
CA ASP A 180 18.20 13.30 -4.60
C ASP A 180 18.17 12.92 -6.10
N SER A 181 17.50 11.83 -6.44
CA SER A 181 17.32 11.38 -7.82
C SER A 181 16.01 10.62 -8.02
N VAL A 182 15.42 10.80 -9.20
CA VAL A 182 14.24 10.06 -9.65
C VAL A 182 14.57 9.41 -11.00
N CYS A 183 14.43 8.09 -11.09
CA CYS A 183 14.52 7.36 -12.35
C CYS A 183 13.12 6.98 -12.80
N VAL A 184 12.72 7.41 -14.00
CA VAL A 184 11.50 6.93 -14.67
C VAL A 184 11.88 5.70 -15.49
N ALA A 185 11.40 4.52 -15.09
CA ALA A 185 11.63 3.29 -15.82
C ALA A 185 10.41 2.87 -16.65
N MET A 186 10.65 2.58 -17.93
CA MET A 186 9.65 2.07 -18.86
C MET A 186 10.13 0.72 -19.41
N VAL A 187 9.32 -0.33 -19.27
CA VAL A 187 9.67 -1.67 -19.78
C VAL A 187 8.98 -1.89 -21.12
N ASP A 188 9.77 -2.19 -22.15
CA ASP A 188 9.33 -2.39 -23.54
C ASP A 188 8.31 -1.33 -24.07
N PRO A 189 8.57 -0.02 -23.93
CA PRO A 189 7.64 1.00 -24.40
C PRO A 189 7.57 1.03 -25.94
N SER A 190 6.37 1.30 -26.47
CA SER A 190 6.18 1.57 -27.90
C SER A 190 6.54 3.02 -28.23
N ALA A 191 7.56 3.24 -29.08
CA ALA A 191 7.90 4.57 -29.59
C ALA A 191 7.00 4.93 -30.79
N THR A 192 5.75 5.31 -30.52
CA THR A 192 4.77 5.72 -31.54
C THR A 192 4.06 7.00 -31.13
N ILE A 193 3.72 7.86 -32.11
CA ILE A 193 3.03 9.14 -31.89
C ILE A 193 1.72 8.97 -31.10
N GLY A 194 1.00 7.85 -31.31
CA GLY A 194 -0.25 7.55 -30.60
C GLY A 194 -0.08 6.96 -29.19
N SER A 195 1.15 6.77 -28.70
CA SER A 195 1.41 6.28 -27.34
C SER A 195 2.48 7.13 -26.62
N ASN A 196 3.77 6.82 -26.77
CA ASN A 196 4.85 7.43 -26.00
C ASN A 196 5.66 8.49 -26.77
N GLY A 197 5.27 8.82 -27.99
CA GLY A 197 6.02 9.74 -28.85
C GLY A 197 7.29 9.11 -29.44
N GLU A 198 8.17 9.97 -29.97
CA GLU A 198 9.46 9.55 -30.55
C GLU A 198 10.49 9.17 -29.48
N GLU A 199 10.39 9.77 -28.30
CA GLU A 199 11.27 9.54 -27.15
C GLU A 199 10.42 9.14 -25.92
N PRO A 200 10.18 7.82 -25.72
CA PRO A 200 9.36 7.36 -24.61
C PRO A 200 9.83 7.89 -23.26
N GLY A 201 8.91 8.51 -22.51
CA GLY A 201 9.18 9.05 -21.18
C GLY A 201 9.63 10.53 -21.16
N ALA A 202 9.93 11.14 -22.32
CA ALA A 202 10.36 12.54 -22.38
C ALA A 202 9.32 13.52 -21.79
N ASP A 203 8.03 13.27 -22.01
CA ASP A 203 6.96 14.13 -21.49
C ASP A 203 6.84 14.08 -19.95
N VAL A 204 6.92 12.89 -19.36
CA VAL A 204 6.89 12.76 -17.90
C VAL A 204 8.17 13.28 -17.26
N ALA A 205 9.33 13.08 -17.89
CA ALA A 205 10.59 13.68 -17.44
C ALA A 205 10.52 15.20 -17.49
N THR A 206 10.01 15.78 -18.58
CA THR A 206 9.79 17.23 -18.70
C THR A 206 8.84 17.75 -17.64
N PHE A 207 7.75 17.02 -17.37
CA PHE A 207 6.82 17.36 -16.30
C PHE A 207 7.50 17.36 -14.92
N LEU A 208 8.25 16.32 -14.58
CA LEU A 208 8.97 16.21 -13.30
C LEU A 208 10.08 17.27 -13.17
N ALA A 209 10.82 17.54 -14.24
CA ALA A 209 11.85 18.58 -14.28
C ALA A 209 11.26 19.98 -13.99
N ARG A 210 10.05 20.27 -14.48
CA ARG A 210 9.33 21.53 -14.16
C ARG A 210 8.98 21.67 -12.67
N HIS A 211 8.93 20.57 -11.93
CA HIS A 211 8.78 20.56 -10.48
C HIS A 211 10.12 20.64 -9.72
N GLY A 212 11.25 20.81 -10.44
CA GLY A 212 12.58 20.89 -9.85
C GLY A 212 13.21 19.54 -9.52
N ILE A 213 12.64 18.44 -10.04
CA ILE A 213 13.09 17.08 -9.76
C ILE A 213 14.27 16.72 -10.68
N ARG A 214 15.33 16.15 -10.12
CA ARG A 214 16.44 15.56 -10.88
C ARG A 214 15.99 14.20 -11.43
N VAL A 215 15.54 14.19 -12.69
CA VAL A 215 14.95 13.01 -13.33
C VAL A 215 15.82 12.45 -14.45
N SER A 216 15.95 11.12 -14.51
CA SER A 216 16.42 10.35 -15.67
C SER A 216 15.30 9.46 -16.21
N VAL A 217 15.45 8.99 -17.45
CA VAL A 217 14.53 8.03 -18.08
C VAL A 217 15.32 6.82 -18.54
N ASP A 218 14.92 5.65 -18.06
CA ASP A 218 15.52 4.37 -18.41
C ASP A 218 14.50 3.52 -19.16
N VAL A 219 14.78 3.27 -20.45
CA VAL A 219 14.01 2.35 -21.29
C VAL A 219 14.63 0.96 -21.18
N LEU A 220 13.90 0.04 -20.55
CA LEU A 220 14.40 -1.28 -20.17
C LEU A 220 13.83 -2.37 -21.08
N PRO A 221 14.67 -3.20 -21.72
CA PRO A 221 14.19 -4.37 -22.43
C PRO A 221 13.77 -5.46 -21.44
N SER A 222 12.59 -6.07 -21.61
CA SER A 222 12.21 -7.20 -20.76
C SER A 222 13.06 -8.44 -21.01
N ALA A 223 13.50 -8.62 -22.25
CA ALA A 223 14.17 -9.84 -22.74
C ALA A 223 13.38 -11.11 -22.38
N GLY A 224 12.05 -11.06 -22.43
CA GLY A 224 11.16 -12.18 -22.11
C GLY A 224 10.91 -12.42 -20.62
N ARG A 225 11.48 -11.60 -19.72
CA ARG A 225 11.15 -11.62 -18.28
C ARG A 225 9.85 -10.90 -17.99
N ALA A 226 9.23 -11.18 -16.83
CA ALA A 226 8.07 -10.43 -16.40
C ALA A 226 8.45 -8.97 -16.08
N VAL A 227 7.57 -8.01 -16.39
CA VAL A 227 7.80 -6.57 -16.14
C VAL A 227 8.16 -6.31 -14.68
N ALA A 228 7.51 -6.97 -13.73
CA ALA A 228 7.82 -6.84 -12.31
C ALA A 228 9.25 -7.28 -11.98
N ASP A 229 9.75 -8.36 -12.58
CA ASP A 229 11.13 -8.83 -12.35
C ASP A 229 12.15 -7.81 -12.85
N VAL A 230 11.89 -7.20 -14.00
CA VAL A 230 12.73 -6.16 -14.60
C VAL A 230 12.76 -4.93 -13.69
N LEU A 231 11.60 -4.46 -13.22
CA LEU A 231 11.49 -3.32 -12.33
C LEU A 231 12.17 -3.56 -10.97
N ARG A 232 11.99 -4.75 -10.39
CA ARG A 232 12.65 -5.10 -9.11
C ARG A 232 14.17 -5.16 -9.24
N GLN A 233 14.66 -5.80 -10.31
CA GLN A 233 16.09 -5.86 -10.55
C GLN A 233 16.65 -4.45 -10.72
N HIS A 234 16.00 -3.63 -11.55
CA HIS A 234 16.46 -2.27 -11.79
C HIS A 234 16.39 -1.38 -10.55
N ALA A 235 15.37 -1.53 -9.70
CA ALA A 235 15.30 -0.85 -8.41
C ALA A 235 16.51 -1.18 -7.52
N ILE A 236 16.96 -2.44 -7.51
CA ILE A 236 18.17 -2.86 -6.79
C ILE A 236 19.41 -2.24 -7.45
N ASP A 237 19.51 -2.30 -8.78
CA ASP A 237 20.68 -1.84 -9.54
C ASP A 237 20.97 -0.34 -9.33
N ILE A 238 19.92 0.48 -9.22
CA ILE A 238 20.06 1.93 -8.98
C ILE A 238 20.06 2.30 -7.49
N GLY A 239 19.91 1.32 -6.58
CA GLY A 239 19.79 1.56 -5.14
C GLY A 239 18.55 2.39 -4.78
N ALA A 240 17.41 2.11 -5.41
CA ALA A 240 16.16 2.78 -5.11
C ALA A 240 15.73 2.52 -3.66
N GLU A 241 15.33 3.56 -2.95
CA GLU A 241 14.76 3.47 -1.59
C GLU A 241 13.23 3.45 -1.61
N LEU A 242 12.62 3.76 -2.76
CA LEU A 242 11.18 3.72 -2.99
C LEU A 242 10.89 3.36 -4.45
N ILE A 243 9.91 2.49 -4.66
CA ILE A 243 9.26 2.29 -5.96
C ILE A 243 7.90 2.98 -5.94
N VAL A 244 7.61 3.79 -6.95
CA VAL A 244 6.31 4.42 -7.19
C VAL A 244 5.68 3.79 -8.42
N MET A 245 4.47 3.25 -8.31
CA MET A 245 3.74 2.71 -9.46
C MET A 245 2.23 2.94 -9.38
N GLY A 246 1.59 3.06 -10.54
CA GLY A 246 0.13 2.98 -10.64
C GLY A 246 -0.38 1.55 -10.42
N ALA A 247 -1.56 1.43 -9.83
CA ALA A 247 -2.22 0.14 -9.59
C ALA A 247 -3.33 -0.13 -10.62
N TYR A 248 -3.29 -1.30 -11.26
CA TYR A 248 -4.39 -1.87 -12.07
C TYR A 248 -4.97 -0.98 -13.19
N GLY A 249 -4.12 -0.55 -14.14
CA GLY A 249 -4.53 0.28 -15.30
C GLY A 249 -5.10 -0.44 -16.53
N HIS A 250 -5.41 -1.74 -16.45
CA HIS A 250 -6.20 -2.45 -17.47
C HIS A 250 -7.64 -2.61 -16.98
N SER A 251 -8.61 -2.35 -17.87
CA SER A 251 -10.05 -2.34 -17.62
C SER A 251 -10.52 -3.40 -16.63
N ARG A 252 -10.84 -2.93 -15.41
CA ARG A 252 -11.98 -3.26 -14.50
C ARG A 252 -12.57 -4.67 -14.41
N VAL A 253 -11.98 -5.70 -15.01
CA VAL A 253 -12.44 -7.05 -14.76
C VAL A 253 -11.74 -7.52 -13.50
N ARG A 254 -12.57 -7.82 -12.50
CA ARG A 254 -12.28 -8.56 -11.27
C ARG A 254 -11.87 -10.01 -11.58
N GLU A 255 -10.99 -10.21 -12.57
CA GLU A 255 -10.54 -11.51 -13.06
C GLU A 255 -9.03 -11.58 -12.94
N TRP A 256 -8.62 -12.36 -11.95
CA TRP A 256 -7.60 -13.42 -11.90
C TRP A 256 -6.61 -13.68 -13.06
N ILE A 257 -6.54 -12.89 -14.13
CA ILE A 257 -5.74 -13.19 -15.33
C ILE A 257 -4.84 -12.02 -15.80
N PHE A 258 -5.06 -10.75 -15.42
CA PHE A 258 -4.30 -9.62 -16.01
C PHE A 258 -3.66 -8.59 -15.06
N GLY A 259 -3.38 -8.97 -13.81
CA GLY A 259 -2.64 -8.14 -12.86
C GLY A 259 -1.22 -8.60 -12.54
N GLY A 260 -0.52 -9.29 -13.45
CA GLY A 260 0.76 -9.96 -13.15
C GLY A 260 1.79 -9.04 -12.49
N THR A 261 1.96 -7.83 -13.01
CA THR A 261 2.94 -6.87 -12.49
C THR A 261 2.57 -6.36 -11.10
N THR A 262 1.39 -5.77 -10.95
CA THR A 262 0.93 -5.20 -9.66
C THR A 262 0.91 -6.26 -8.56
N ARG A 263 0.33 -7.43 -8.83
CA ARG A 263 0.28 -8.53 -7.86
C ARG A 263 1.69 -9.00 -7.49
N SER A 264 2.56 -9.21 -8.48
CA SER A 264 3.95 -9.62 -8.24
C SER A 264 4.73 -8.59 -7.42
N MET A 265 4.50 -7.29 -7.66
CA MET A 265 5.12 -6.21 -6.88
C MET A 265 4.59 -6.16 -5.44
N LEU A 266 3.28 -6.31 -5.23
CA LEU A 266 2.68 -6.38 -3.89
C LEU A 266 3.18 -7.59 -3.08
N GLU A 267 3.43 -8.71 -3.75
CA GLU A 267 3.92 -9.93 -3.09
C GLU A 267 5.43 -9.91 -2.83
N HIS A 268 6.24 -9.30 -3.71
CA HIS A 268 7.70 -9.47 -3.72
C HIS A 268 8.51 -8.18 -3.92
N THR A 269 8.05 -7.02 -3.48
CA THR A 269 8.84 -5.79 -3.60
C THR A 269 10.16 -5.85 -2.82
N PRO A 270 11.31 -5.45 -3.40
CA PRO A 270 12.60 -5.52 -2.72
C PRO A 270 12.84 -4.35 -1.77
N VAL A 271 12.11 -3.24 -1.97
CA VAL A 271 12.19 -1.99 -1.23
C VAL A 271 10.78 -1.45 -1.01
N PRO A 272 10.55 -0.42 -0.16
CA PRO A 272 9.24 0.19 0.00
C PRO A 272 8.57 0.51 -1.34
N LEU A 273 7.28 0.22 -1.42
CA LEU A 273 6.47 0.35 -2.63
C LEU A 273 5.27 1.26 -2.35
N MET A 274 5.19 2.37 -3.07
CA MET A 274 4.07 3.30 -3.00
C MET A 274 3.17 3.13 -4.23
N MET A 275 1.89 2.90 -3.97
CA MET A 275 0.91 2.64 -5.02
C MET A 275 -0.36 3.46 -4.84
N THR A 276 -0.96 3.85 -5.95
CA THR A 276 -2.30 4.46 -5.98
C THR A 276 -3.01 4.02 -7.26
N ARG A 277 -4.33 4.15 -7.25
CA ARG A 277 -5.18 4.04 -8.44
C ARG A 277 -5.34 5.39 -9.14
#